data_AF-A0A3Q2D490-F1
#
_entry.id   AF-A0A3Q2D490-F1
#
_cell.length_a   1.000
_cell.length_b   1.000
_cell.length_c   1.000
_cell.angle_alpha   90.00
_cell.angle_beta   90.00
_cell.angle_gamma   90.00
#
_symmetry.space_group_name_H-M   'P 1'
#
loop_
_entity.id
_entity.type
_entity.pdbx_description
1 polymer ?
#
loop_
_entity_poly.entity_id
_entity_poly.type
_entity_poly.pdbx_seq_one_letter_code
_entity_poly.pdbx_strand_id
1 'polypeptide(L)'
;MRSRAYRRICSPKFRPFYLTLVLSIIILLLYSNWVTYLTTYEVVKTPNSIAKHSCSFHSLPPKEAHLADLLKQLIIWPKGPDLASFFFLYDTSDPARSSFTILPPNGGRSWHVGDQLEVLIKMYDFYGRPKEFGGDFLLVRLHNPILDAGVAGKVLDHRNGTYSAIFSLLWEGRVILVHPSEGIVVLEKLTQEQPDRIYFRSLFRQGSVNKSAICNICLNKPHRLCNYSDPITGEPWFCYKPKNISCNARITHSKGGFIQNLQVLIITQHYMYFILFYSAFNYFLDYPGEVRNAVSNGPAGYYYLGVWRALDGTTVHQFNTATEISQCLKNKRIHLYGDSTIRQWFEYLNGTLPGPFLALDYTNNILLTFRSHGPPIRFRYVPVSQLRYIANELDRVVGGENTVVIIGIWSHFSTFPVEVYIRRLLNVRKAVVRLLNRAPGTLVIIRTANPKTLTLYESLTNSDWYSLQRDKILRAIFQRVKVKLVDAWEMTVAHHLPHNLHPQPPIIKNMINVILSYICPKGAS
;
A
#
# COMPACT_ATOMS: atom_id res chain seq x y z
N MET A 1 30.73 -13.28 -56.41
CA MET A 1 30.14 -11.96 -56.70
C MET A 1 29.00 -11.68 -55.72
N ARG A 2 29.25 -10.94 -54.64
CA ARG A 2 28.19 -10.36 -53.77
C ARG A 2 28.42 -8.85 -53.73
N SER A 3 27.32 -8.11 -53.86
CA SER A 3 27.25 -6.77 -54.44
C SER A 3 27.88 -5.66 -53.60
N ARG A 4 28.51 -4.71 -54.32
CA ARG A 4 29.12 -3.46 -53.83
C ARG A 4 28.12 -2.44 -53.22
N ALA A 5 26.88 -2.82 -52.93
CA ALA A 5 25.83 -1.89 -52.52
C ALA A 5 25.84 -1.54 -51.01
N TYR A 6 26.48 -2.33 -50.16
CA TYR A 6 26.39 -2.14 -48.69
C TYR A 6 27.45 -1.19 -48.09
N ARG A 7 28.43 -0.72 -48.87
CA ARG A 7 29.53 0.13 -48.38
C ARG A 7 29.33 1.65 -48.53
N ARG A 8 28.12 2.12 -48.86
CA ARG A 8 27.83 3.57 -48.96
C ARG A 8 27.01 4.18 -47.83
N ILE A 9 26.60 3.41 -46.81
CA ILE A 9 25.71 3.92 -45.74
C ILE A 9 26.49 4.35 -44.47
N CYS A 10 27.75 3.93 -44.30
CA CYS A 10 28.58 4.33 -43.14
C CYS A 10 29.69 5.33 -43.53
N SER A 11 29.31 6.48 -44.10
CA SER A 11 30.22 7.62 -44.25
C SER A 11 30.10 8.55 -43.04
N PRO A 12 31.22 9.00 -42.43
CA PRO A 12 31.20 9.92 -41.28
C PRO A 12 30.52 11.26 -41.57
N LYS A 13 30.24 11.59 -42.84
CA LYS A 13 29.49 12.80 -43.24
C LYS A 13 27.99 12.75 -42.95
N PHE A 14 27.38 11.56 -42.77
CA PHE A 14 25.92 11.41 -42.54
C PHE A 14 25.55 11.03 -41.11
N ARG A 15 26.55 10.85 -40.23
CA ARG A 15 26.39 10.56 -38.80
C ARG A 15 25.55 11.61 -38.03
N PRO A 16 25.70 12.94 -38.27
CA PRO A 16 24.86 13.92 -37.58
C PRO A 16 23.40 13.86 -38.05
N PHE A 17 23.14 13.60 -39.33
CA PHE A 17 21.79 13.44 -39.87
C PHE A 17 21.06 12.22 -39.29
N TYR A 18 21.76 11.10 -39.09
CA TYR A 18 21.19 9.93 -38.43
C TYR A 18 20.88 10.19 -36.94
N LEU A 19 21.76 10.90 -36.24
CA LEU A 19 21.56 11.29 -34.85
C LEU A 19 20.35 12.22 -34.70
N THR A 20 20.20 13.23 -35.57
CA THR A 20 19.04 14.14 -35.54
C THR A 20 17.74 13.41 -35.91
N LEU A 21 17.78 12.45 -36.84
CA LEU A 21 16.61 11.64 -37.19
C LEU A 21 16.17 10.75 -36.02
N VAL A 22 17.12 10.08 -35.35
CA VAL A 22 16.84 9.24 -34.18
C VAL A 22 16.31 10.09 -33.01
N LEU A 23 16.91 11.25 -32.74
CA LEU A 23 16.41 12.19 -31.74
C LEU A 23 14.99 12.68 -32.07
N SER A 24 14.73 13.01 -33.34
CA SER A 24 13.41 13.44 -33.79
C SER A 24 12.36 12.35 -33.62
N ILE A 25 12.70 11.09 -33.92
CA ILE A 25 11.83 9.93 -33.72
C ILE A 25 11.59 9.67 -32.23
N ILE A 26 12.62 9.78 -31.38
CA ILE A 26 12.47 9.67 -29.93
C ILE A 26 11.56 10.78 -29.39
N ILE A 27 11.73 12.02 -29.84
CA ILE A 27 10.87 13.15 -29.45
C ILE A 27 9.44 12.91 -29.93
N LEU A 28 9.23 12.41 -31.15
CA LEU A 28 7.90 12.09 -31.67
C LEU A 28 7.24 10.92 -30.92
N LEU A 29 8.02 9.91 -30.51
CA LEU A 29 7.54 8.80 -29.68
C LEU A 29 7.23 9.25 -28.25
N LEU A 30 8.05 10.13 -27.67
CA LEU A 30 7.80 10.74 -26.38
C LEU A 30 6.57 11.65 -26.43
N TYR A 31 6.41 12.43 -27.50
CA TYR A 31 5.26 13.29 -27.73
C TYR A 31 4.00 12.47 -28.01
N SER A 32 4.07 11.38 -28.77
CA SER A 32 2.91 10.50 -28.99
C SER A 32 2.52 9.77 -27.72
N ASN A 33 3.48 9.32 -26.90
CA ASN A 33 3.23 8.79 -25.56
C ASN A 33 2.60 9.86 -24.65
N TRP A 34 3.04 11.12 -24.75
CA TRP A 34 2.47 12.23 -23.99
C TRP A 34 1.05 12.57 -24.44
N VAL A 35 0.78 12.54 -25.74
CA VAL A 35 -0.56 12.74 -26.31
C VAL A 35 -1.49 11.57 -26.01
N THR A 36 -1.03 10.31 -26.02
CA THR A 36 -1.82 9.15 -25.55
C THR A 36 -2.01 9.14 -24.04
N TYR A 37 -1.03 9.63 -23.27
CA TYR A 37 -1.16 9.90 -21.84
C TYR A 37 -2.22 10.97 -21.55
N LEU A 38 -2.39 11.97 -22.42
CA LEU A 38 -3.41 13.01 -22.27
C LEU A 38 -4.79 12.58 -22.82
N THR A 39 -4.85 11.79 -23.90
CA THR A 39 -6.12 11.41 -24.56
C THR A 39 -6.82 10.21 -23.94
N THR A 40 -6.17 9.44 -23.05
CA THR A 40 -6.81 8.34 -22.31
C THR A 40 -7.58 8.80 -21.06
N TYR A 41 -7.60 10.11 -20.76
CA TYR A 41 -8.35 10.67 -19.64
C TYR A 41 -9.45 11.62 -20.13
N GLU A 42 -10.70 11.19 -20.03
CA GLU A 42 -11.82 12.15 -20.01
C GLU A 42 -11.67 13.05 -18.77
N VAL A 43 -11.06 14.22 -18.96
CA VAL A 43 -11.04 15.29 -17.96
C VAL A 43 -12.43 15.91 -17.92
N VAL A 44 -13.26 15.47 -16.98
CA VAL A 44 -14.49 16.17 -16.64
C VAL A 44 -14.10 17.44 -15.89
N LYS A 45 -13.98 18.57 -16.60
CA LYS A 45 -13.89 19.90 -15.98
C LYS A 45 -15.20 20.15 -15.24
N THR A 46 -15.15 20.23 -13.91
CA THR A 46 -16.25 20.74 -13.10
C THR A 46 -16.02 22.23 -12.82
N PRO A 47 -17.07 23.07 -12.80
CA PRO A 47 -16.94 24.47 -12.42
C PRO A 47 -16.40 24.59 -10.98
N ASN A 48 -15.60 25.63 -10.74
CA ASN A 48 -15.14 26.02 -9.41
C ASN A 48 -16.35 26.31 -8.49
N SER A 49 -16.84 25.28 -7.81
CA SER A 49 -17.57 25.43 -6.57
C SER A 49 -17.08 24.32 -5.66
N ILE A 50 -16.49 24.68 -4.52
CA ILE A 50 -16.31 23.77 -3.39
C ILE A 50 -17.73 23.40 -2.95
N ALA A 51 -18.30 22.37 -3.56
CA ALA A 51 -19.61 21.88 -3.19
C ALA A 51 -19.46 21.30 -1.79
N LYS A 52 -19.91 22.03 -0.76
CA LYS A 52 -20.11 21.47 0.58
C LYS A 52 -20.85 20.14 0.42
N HIS A 53 -20.16 19.03 0.71
CA HIS A 53 -20.77 17.71 0.57
C HIS A 53 -22.03 17.67 1.45
N SER A 54 -23.19 17.47 0.83
CA SER A 54 -24.48 17.34 1.53
C SER A 54 -24.63 15.97 2.23
N CYS A 55 -23.58 15.15 2.18
CA CYS A 55 -23.52 13.80 2.73
C CYS A 55 -22.27 13.66 3.61
N SER A 56 -22.27 12.70 4.53
CA SER A 56 -21.19 12.54 5.52
C SER A 56 -20.46 11.20 5.34
N PHE A 57 -19.13 11.27 5.30
CA PHE A 57 -18.24 10.12 5.41
C PHE A 57 -18.08 9.64 6.88
N HIS A 58 -18.55 10.42 7.84
CA HIS A 58 -18.26 10.29 9.28
C HIS A 58 -19.31 9.51 10.11
N SER A 59 -20.19 8.74 9.47
CA SER A 59 -21.31 8.08 10.17
C SER A 59 -20.95 6.77 10.93
N LEU A 60 -20.00 6.80 11.86
CA LEU A 60 -19.84 5.68 12.80
C LEU A 60 -20.97 5.69 13.84
N PRO A 61 -21.46 4.52 14.30
CA PRO A 61 -22.36 4.46 15.44
C PRO A 61 -21.75 5.18 16.65
N PRO A 62 -22.55 5.84 17.53
CA PRO A 62 -22.01 6.59 18.66
C PRO A 62 -21.06 5.79 19.56
N LYS A 63 -21.36 4.50 19.78
CA LYS A 63 -20.50 3.58 20.56
C LYS A 63 -19.11 3.35 19.95
N GLU A 64 -18.96 3.54 18.64
CA GLU A 64 -17.69 3.38 17.91
C GLU A 64 -16.98 4.70 17.65
N ALA A 65 -17.66 5.84 17.80
CA ALA A 65 -17.07 7.16 17.60
C ALA A 65 -15.88 7.40 18.54
N HIS A 66 -16.03 7.11 19.84
CA HIS A 66 -14.95 7.24 20.82
C HIS A 66 -13.73 6.36 20.47
N LEU A 67 -13.96 5.11 20.07
CA LEU A 67 -12.88 4.22 19.63
C LEU A 67 -12.19 4.75 18.36
N ALA A 68 -12.96 5.29 17.43
CA ALA A 68 -12.39 5.88 16.22
C ALA A 68 -11.54 7.11 16.54
N ASP A 69 -11.93 7.94 17.51
CA ASP A 69 -11.13 9.09 17.92
C ASP A 69 -9.81 8.67 18.59
N LEU A 70 -9.83 7.63 19.43
CA LEU A 70 -8.60 7.01 19.96
C LEU A 70 -7.70 6.47 18.84
N LEU A 71 -8.28 5.81 17.83
CA LEU A 71 -7.53 5.30 16.68
C LEU A 71 -6.93 6.42 15.83
N LYS A 72 -7.61 7.56 15.70
CA LYS A 72 -7.09 8.75 15.01
C LYS A 72 -5.89 9.34 15.75
N GLN A 73 -5.83 9.26 17.09
CA GLN A 73 -4.67 9.72 17.86
C GLN A 73 -3.37 9.00 17.46
N LEU A 74 -3.45 7.73 17.03
CA LEU A 74 -2.29 6.94 16.59
C LEU A 74 -1.67 7.44 15.27
N ILE A 75 -2.42 8.23 14.50
CA ILE A 75 -2.04 8.69 13.17
C ILE A 75 -1.95 10.21 13.09
N ILE A 76 -2.01 10.91 14.23
CA ILE A 76 -1.74 12.35 14.28
C ILE A 76 -0.35 12.59 13.71
N TRP A 77 -0.30 13.49 12.74
CA TRP A 77 0.93 13.94 12.11
C TRP A 77 1.29 15.33 12.64
N PRO A 78 2.59 15.68 12.75
CA PRO A 78 2.99 17.03 13.11
C PRO A 78 2.31 18.06 12.21
N LYS A 79 1.80 19.15 12.82
CA LYS A 79 1.21 20.25 12.07
C LYS A 79 2.29 20.86 11.20
N GLY A 80 2.09 20.78 9.89
CA GLY A 80 3.01 21.35 8.93
C GLY A 80 2.88 22.87 8.82
N PRO A 81 3.72 23.49 7.97
CA PRO A 81 3.70 24.92 7.72
C PRO A 81 2.36 25.40 7.13
N ASP A 82 2.06 26.69 7.28
CA ASP A 82 0.91 27.29 6.61
C ASP A 82 1.15 27.32 5.09
N LEU A 83 0.27 26.69 4.31
CA LEU A 83 0.34 26.70 2.86
C LEU A 83 0.27 28.12 2.27
N ALA A 84 -0.29 29.09 3.00
CA ALA A 84 -0.37 30.49 2.58
C ALA A 84 0.98 31.22 2.60
N SER A 85 1.99 30.71 3.33
CA SER A 85 3.32 31.35 3.44
C SER A 85 4.38 30.80 2.47
N PHE A 86 4.06 29.77 1.67
CA PHE A 86 5.03 29.12 0.77
C PHE A 86 4.61 29.26 -0.69
N PHE A 87 5.26 30.18 -1.39
CA PHE A 87 5.05 30.43 -2.81
C PHE A 87 6.00 29.62 -3.71
N PHE A 88 7.05 28.98 -3.16
CA PHE A 88 8.12 28.38 -3.98
C PHE A 88 8.57 26.99 -3.50
N LEU A 89 8.73 26.10 -4.49
CA LEU A 89 9.30 24.74 -4.36
C LEU A 89 10.60 24.71 -3.56
N TYR A 90 11.45 25.72 -3.70
CA TYR A 90 12.79 25.73 -3.14
C TYR A 90 12.82 25.82 -1.60
N ASP A 91 11.70 26.16 -0.97
CA ASP A 91 11.57 26.19 0.49
C ASP A 91 11.22 24.82 1.11
N THR A 92 10.98 23.80 0.27
CA THR A 92 10.66 22.44 0.71
C THR A 92 11.89 21.59 0.97
N SER A 93 11.72 20.50 1.72
CA SER A 93 12.82 19.61 2.09
C SER A 93 13.52 18.98 0.88
N ASP A 94 14.83 19.18 0.78
CA ASP A 94 15.72 18.63 -0.24
C ASP A 94 16.56 17.49 0.36
N PRO A 95 16.30 16.23 -0.03
CA PRO A 95 17.06 15.10 0.49
C PRO A 95 18.52 15.11 0.02
N ALA A 96 18.87 15.75 -1.11
CA ALA A 96 20.24 15.82 -1.60
C ALA A 96 21.14 16.78 -0.80
N ARG A 97 20.56 17.80 -0.16
CA ARG A 97 21.26 18.74 0.73
C ARG A 97 21.17 18.35 2.21
N SER A 98 20.29 17.43 2.54
CA SER A 98 20.12 16.92 3.89
C SER A 98 21.30 16.03 4.30
N SER A 99 21.52 15.88 5.60
CA SER A 99 22.67 15.13 6.15
C SER A 99 22.24 14.16 7.23
N PHE A 100 23.10 13.17 7.50
CA PHE A 100 22.92 12.25 8.61
C PHE A 100 24.22 12.07 9.40
N THR A 101 24.09 11.70 10.66
CA THR A 101 25.21 11.44 11.57
C THR A 101 24.88 10.22 12.40
N ILE A 102 25.73 9.20 12.34
CA ILE A 102 25.64 8.03 13.21
C ILE A 102 26.06 8.48 14.61
N LEU A 103 25.17 8.33 15.59
CA LEU A 103 25.47 8.66 16.97
C LEU A 103 26.27 7.53 17.62
N PRO A 104 27.32 7.84 18.41
CA PRO A 104 28.08 6.81 19.11
C PRO A 104 27.18 6.06 20.11
N PRO A 105 27.50 4.80 20.43
CA PRO A 105 26.75 4.07 21.43
C PRO A 105 26.89 4.76 22.80
N ASN A 106 25.81 4.70 23.59
CA ASN A 106 25.81 5.24 24.95
C ASN A 106 27.02 4.73 25.74
N GLY A 107 27.83 5.66 26.26
CA GLY A 107 29.04 5.37 27.03
C GLY A 107 30.34 5.21 26.24
N GLY A 108 30.37 5.49 24.92
CA GLY A 108 31.61 5.49 24.13
C GLY A 108 32.24 4.11 23.91
N ARG A 109 31.50 3.03 24.17
CA ARG A 109 31.92 1.64 23.97
C ARG A 109 31.90 1.22 22.50
N SER A 110 32.47 0.06 22.17
CA SER A 110 32.28 -0.55 20.85
C SER A 110 30.85 -1.09 20.69
N TRP A 111 30.35 -1.11 19.44
CA TRP A 111 29.04 -1.67 19.10
C TRP A 111 29.02 -3.20 19.27
N HIS A 112 27.94 -3.72 19.83
CA HIS A 112 27.68 -5.15 19.99
C HIS A 112 26.40 -5.57 19.24
N VAL A 113 26.33 -6.85 18.86
CA VAL A 113 25.12 -7.44 18.27
C VAL A 113 23.95 -7.29 19.25
N GLY A 114 22.84 -6.75 18.77
CA GLY A 114 21.65 -6.46 19.59
C GLY A 114 21.56 -5.02 20.11
N ASP A 115 22.61 -4.22 19.96
CA ASP A 115 22.53 -2.77 20.21
C ASP A 115 21.54 -2.09 19.24
N GLN A 116 21.13 -0.86 19.57
CA GLN A 116 20.37 -0.01 18.66
C GLN A 116 21.28 1.04 18.01
N LEU A 117 21.32 1.07 16.68
CA LEU A 117 21.96 2.15 15.94
C LEU A 117 21.01 3.33 15.94
N GLU A 118 21.49 4.48 16.42
CA GLU A 118 20.79 5.74 16.27
C GLU A 118 21.51 6.60 15.25
N VAL A 119 20.75 7.12 14.28
CA VAL A 119 21.23 8.01 13.24
C VAL A 119 20.43 9.30 13.30
N LEU A 120 21.10 10.41 13.60
CA LEU A 120 20.51 11.74 13.53
C LEU A 120 20.46 12.19 12.07
N ILE A 121 19.29 12.55 11.58
CA ILE A 121 19.04 13.11 10.26
C ILE A 121 18.71 14.59 10.44
N LYS A 122 19.36 15.46 9.67
CA LYS A 122 19.08 16.89 9.61
C LYS A 122 18.58 17.24 8.22
N MET A 123 17.34 17.71 8.15
CA MET A 123 16.70 18.11 6.89
C MET A 123 17.04 19.55 6.55
N TYR A 124 17.31 19.77 5.26
CA TYR A 124 17.59 21.09 4.69
C TYR A 124 16.65 21.34 3.51
N ASP A 125 16.37 22.60 3.21
CA ASP A 125 15.64 22.99 2.00
C ASP A 125 16.56 23.05 0.76
N PHE A 126 16.00 23.36 -0.42
CA PHE A 126 16.78 23.47 -1.66
C PHE A 126 17.75 24.66 -1.68
N TYR A 127 17.58 25.64 -0.79
CA TYR A 127 18.54 26.72 -0.58
C TYR A 127 19.68 26.32 0.38
N GLY A 128 19.60 25.14 1.00
CA GLY A 128 20.57 24.66 1.97
C GLY A 128 20.39 25.30 3.35
N ARG A 129 19.19 25.80 3.67
CA ARG A 129 18.84 26.27 5.02
C ARG A 129 18.29 25.10 5.83
N PRO A 130 18.65 24.96 7.11
CA PRO A 130 18.10 23.90 7.96
C PRO A 130 16.59 24.09 8.14
N LYS A 131 15.83 23.00 8.11
CA LYS A 131 14.39 23.04 8.41
C LYS A 131 14.18 23.38 9.89
N GLU A 132 13.17 24.21 10.17
CA GLU A 132 12.81 24.62 11.54
C GLU A 132 11.63 23.82 12.12
N PHE A 133 11.02 22.97 11.30
CA PHE A 133 9.85 22.16 11.65
C PHE A 133 9.99 20.75 11.10
N GLY A 134 9.31 19.81 11.77
CA GLY A 134 9.23 18.41 11.33
C GLY A 134 8.09 18.13 10.36
N GLY A 135 7.66 16.88 10.29
CA GLY A 135 6.53 16.42 9.50
C GLY A 135 6.92 15.78 8.17
N ASP A 136 8.21 15.63 7.85
CA ASP A 136 8.66 14.87 6.70
C ASP A 136 8.35 13.38 6.91
N PHE A 137 7.81 12.73 5.89
CA PHE A 137 7.62 11.29 5.91
C PHE A 137 8.86 10.59 5.37
N LEU A 138 9.64 10.00 6.29
CA LEU A 138 10.85 9.25 6.00
C LEU A 138 10.61 7.74 6.14
N LEU A 139 11.18 6.97 5.21
CA LEU A 139 11.40 5.54 5.35
C LEU A 139 12.90 5.30 5.46
N VAL A 140 13.32 4.47 6.41
CA VAL A 140 14.73 4.21 6.66
C VAL A 140 14.97 2.71 6.70
N ARG A 141 16.07 2.26 6.11
CA ARG A 141 16.48 0.86 6.11
C ARG A 141 17.99 0.73 6.24
N LEU A 142 18.45 -0.34 6.87
CA LEU A 142 19.80 -0.84 6.62
C LEU A 142 19.73 -1.91 5.52
N HIS A 143 20.75 -1.99 4.68
CA HIS A 143 20.79 -2.90 3.55
C HIS A 143 22.23 -3.23 3.13
N ASN A 144 22.56 -4.51 3.00
CA ASN A 144 23.81 -5.00 2.44
C ASN A 144 23.51 -5.83 1.16
N PRO A 145 23.89 -5.35 -0.04
CA PRO A 145 23.62 -6.05 -1.30
C PRO A 145 24.38 -7.36 -1.44
N ILE A 146 25.58 -7.48 -0.87
CA ILE A 146 26.43 -8.67 -1.00
C ILE A 146 25.79 -9.85 -0.25
N LEU A 147 25.21 -9.57 0.91
CA LEU A 147 24.58 -10.56 1.77
C LEU A 147 23.07 -10.69 1.53
N ASP A 148 22.48 -10.00 0.56
CA ASP A 148 21.02 -9.86 0.42
C ASP A 148 20.34 -9.61 1.78
N ALA A 149 20.95 -8.74 2.58
CA ALA A 149 20.55 -8.48 3.96
C ALA A 149 19.92 -7.10 4.08
N GLY A 150 19.01 -6.93 5.03
CA GLY A 150 18.41 -5.63 5.27
C GLY A 150 17.38 -5.64 6.38
N VAL A 151 17.18 -4.48 6.99
CA VAL A 151 16.26 -4.28 8.12
C VAL A 151 15.61 -2.91 8.01
N ALA A 152 14.31 -2.82 8.29
CA ALA A 152 13.61 -1.54 8.37
C ALA A 152 13.94 -0.85 9.69
N GLY A 153 14.17 0.45 9.67
CA GLY A 153 14.35 1.26 10.88
C GLY A 153 13.10 2.06 11.22
N LYS A 154 13.08 2.58 12.45
CA LYS A 154 12.03 3.45 12.97
C LYS A 154 12.50 4.90 12.90
N VAL A 155 11.58 5.81 12.58
CA VAL A 155 11.86 7.24 12.51
C VAL A 155 11.14 7.94 13.64
N LEU A 156 11.87 8.71 14.42
CA LEU A 156 11.38 9.66 15.41
C LEU A 156 11.58 11.06 14.86
N ASP A 157 10.52 11.86 14.82
CA ASP A 157 10.57 13.26 14.42
C ASP A 157 10.70 14.15 15.65
N HIS A 158 11.76 14.97 15.71
CA HIS A 158 12.03 15.89 16.81
C HIS A 158 11.27 17.22 16.69
N ARG A 159 10.49 17.39 15.61
CA ARG A 159 9.63 18.53 15.30
C ARG A 159 10.36 19.86 15.06
N ASN A 160 11.65 19.79 14.77
CA ASN A 160 12.52 20.94 14.56
C ASN A 160 13.40 20.79 13.31
N GLY A 161 12.94 19.99 12.33
CA GLY A 161 13.71 19.66 11.12
C GLY A 161 14.77 18.57 11.31
N THR A 162 14.88 18.00 12.50
CA THR A 162 15.76 16.85 12.77
C THR A 162 14.96 15.60 13.14
N TYR A 163 15.53 14.44 12.85
CA TYR A 163 14.92 13.13 13.05
C TYR A 163 15.93 12.12 13.59
N SER A 164 15.51 11.19 14.43
CA SER A 164 16.32 10.02 14.80
C SER A 164 15.80 8.79 14.05
N ALA A 165 16.68 8.16 13.27
CA ALA A 165 16.45 6.85 12.69
C ALA A 165 17.09 5.78 13.58
N ILE A 166 16.27 4.87 14.09
CA ILE A 166 16.65 3.84 15.05
C ILE A 166 16.57 2.47 14.36
N PHE A 167 17.67 1.74 14.36
CA PHE A 167 17.75 0.40 13.78
C PHE A 167 18.18 -0.61 14.85
N SER A 168 17.68 -1.84 14.75
CA SER A 168 18.35 -2.98 15.39
C SER A 168 19.58 -3.33 14.56
N LEU A 169 20.78 -3.18 15.13
CA LEU A 169 22.07 -3.13 14.43
C LEU A 169 22.43 -4.39 13.67
N LEU A 170 22.92 -4.25 12.40
CA LEU A 170 23.92 -5.15 11.76
C LEU A 170 24.56 -4.66 10.41
N TRP A 171 24.03 -3.68 9.65
CA TRP A 171 24.50 -3.41 8.25
C TRP A 171 24.50 -1.92 7.81
N GLU A 172 24.97 -1.63 6.57
CA GLU A 172 24.96 -0.31 5.92
C GLU A 172 23.58 0.36 5.90
N GLY A 173 23.47 1.69 5.95
CA GLY A 173 22.20 2.41 6.04
C GLY A 173 21.79 3.18 4.79
N ARG A 174 20.47 3.29 4.57
CA ARG A 174 19.82 4.13 3.55
C ARG A 174 18.57 4.81 4.13
N VAL A 175 18.50 6.12 4.00
CA VAL A 175 17.32 6.94 4.31
C VAL A 175 16.62 7.30 3.00
N ILE A 176 15.29 7.23 2.98
CA ILE A 176 14.44 7.56 1.83
C ILE A 176 13.42 8.60 2.31
N LEU A 177 13.52 9.83 1.81
CA LEU A 177 12.44 10.81 1.93
C LEU A 177 11.29 10.38 1.01
N VAL A 178 10.13 10.08 1.60
CA VAL A 178 8.94 9.71 0.82
C VAL A 178 8.10 10.94 0.50
N HIS A 179 7.86 11.82 1.47
CA HIS A 179 7.22 13.11 1.26
C HIS A 179 7.82 14.17 2.18
N PRO A 180 8.07 15.39 1.70
CA PRO A 180 8.40 16.51 2.56
C PRO A 180 7.16 16.90 3.37
N SER A 181 7.37 17.55 4.50
CA SER A 181 6.31 18.04 5.38
C SER A 181 5.26 18.89 4.65
N GLU A 182 5.66 19.73 3.68
CA GLU A 182 4.74 20.52 2.85
C GLU A 182 3.83 19.62 1.99
N GLY A 183 4.41 18.56 1.42
CA GLY A 183 3.67 17.56 0.66
C GLY A 183 2.62 16.86 1.51
N ILE A 184 2.93 16.60 2.79
CA ILE A 184 1.96 16.02 3.73
C ILE A 184 0.78 16.97 3.98
N VAL A 185 1.02 18.27 4.18
CA VAL A 185 -0.08 19.25 4.36
C VAL A 185 -1.00 19.26 3.13
N VAL A 186 -0.43 19.17 1.92
CA VAL A 186 -1.22 19.08 0.68
C VAL A 186 -2.05 17.81 0.62
N LEU A 187 -1.49 16.66 0.99
CA LEU A 187 -2.22 15.39 1.03
C LEU A 187 -3.37 15.40 2.06
N GLU A 188 -3.12 15.96 3.24
CA GLU A 188 -4.15 16.14 4.26
C GLU A 188 -5.31 16.99 3.74
N LYS A 189 -5.01 18.18 3.20
CA LYS A 189 -6.00 19.09 2.61
C LYS A 189 -6.79 18.43 1.48
N LEU A 190 -6.11 17.67 0.61
CA LEU A 190 -6.76 16.94 -0.48
C LEU A 190 -7.79 15.92 0.02
N THR A 191 -7.51 15.25 1.14
CA THR A 191 -8.45 14.28 1.73
C THR A 191 -9.64 14.97 2.39
N GLN A 192 -9.43 16.15 3.00
CA GLN A 192 -10.49 16.95 3.60
C GLN A 192 -11.41 17.58 2.55
N GLU A 193 -10.84 18.15 1.50
CA GLU A 193 -11.59 18.91 0.49
C GLU A 193 -12.14 18.03 -0.64
N GLN A 194 -11.46 16.91 -0.95
CA GLN A 194 -11.80 16.03 -2.08
C GLN A 194 -11.73 14.53 -1.69
N PRO A 195 -12.52 14.09 -0.69
CA PRO A 195 -12.55 12.69 -0.23
C PRO A 195 -13.06 11.70 -1.29
N ASP A 196 -13.91 12.15 -2.21
CA ASP A 196 -14.49 11.38 -3.33
C ASP A 196 -13.79 11.59 -4.67
N ARG A 197 -12.57 12.14 -4.65
CA ARG A 197 -11.75 12.35 -5.87
C ARG A 197 -11.54 11.08 -6.69
N ILE A 198 -11.65 9.89 -6.09
CA ILE A 198 -11.91 8.67 -6.87
C ILE A 198 -13.41 8.38 -6.83
N TYR A 199 -14.01 8.31 -8.01
CA TYR A 199 -15.40 7.93 -8.19
C TYR A 199 -15.51 6.56 -8.86
N PHE A 200 -16.65 5.92 -8.65
CA PHE A 200 -16.95 4.59 -9.15
C PHE A 200 -18.12 4.66 -10.12
N ARG A 201 -18.28 3.61 -10.94
CA ARG A 201 -19.41 3.48 -11.85
C ARG A 201 -20.04 2.10 -11.69
N SER A 202 -21.34 2.04 -11.92
CA SER A 202 -22.07 0.79 -12.09
C SER A 202 -22.83 0.82 -13.40
N LEU A 203 -22.83 -0.31 -14.10
CA LEU A 203 -23.70 -0.52 -15.26
C LEU A 203 -25.05 -1.06 -14.78
N PHE A 204 -26.12 -0.57 -15.41
CA PHE A 204 -27.50 -0.99 -15.20
C PHE A 204 -28.09 -1.47 -16.52
N ARG A 205 -28.80 -2.59 -16.50
CA ARG A 205 -29.36 -3.21 -17.71
C ARG A 205 -30.83 -3.56 -17.54
N GLN A 206 -31.67 -3.06 -18.45
CA GLN A 206 -33.08 -3.43 -18.56
C GLN A 206 -33.39 -3.73 -20.02
N GLY A 207 -33.62 -5.00 -20.36
CA GLY A 207 -33.70 -5.45 -21.75
C GLY A 207 -32.40 -5.15 -22.52
N SER A 208 -32.54 -4.49 -23.68
CA SER A 208 -31.40 -4.03 -24.50
C SER A 208 -30.79 -2.71 -24.04
N VAL A 209 -31.42 -1.99 -23.09
CA VAL A 209 -30.96 -0.68 -22.64
C VAL A 209 -29.93 -0.83 -21.52
N ASN A 210 -28.75 -0.26 -21.75
CA ASN A 210 -27.66 -0.16 -20.78
C ASN A 210 -27.45 1.30 -20.37
N LYS A 211 -27.38 1.60 -19.07
CA LYS A 211 -26.98 2.92 -18.56
C LYS A 211 -25.94 2.80 -17.47
N SER A 212 -24.97 3.71 -17.48
CA SER A 212 -23.97 3.83 -16.42
C SER A 212 -24.41 4.91 -15.43
N ALA A 213 -24.14 4.70 -14.14
CA ALA A 213 -24.31 5.73 -13.12
C ALA A 213 -23.10 5.76 -12.19
N ILE A 214 -22.78 6.96 -11.69
CA ILE A 214 -21.72 7.15 -10.71
C ILE A 214 -22.18 6.59 -9.37
N CYS A 215 -21.26 5.89 -8.72
CA CYS A 215 -21.41 5.33 -7.39
C CYS A 215 -20.30 5.83 -6.47
N ASN A 216 -20.62 5.99 -5.19
CA ASN A 216 -19.63 6.27 -4.16
C ASN A 216 -20.20 5.98 -2.76
N ILE A 217 -19.35 6.09 -1.75
CA ILE A 217 -19.72 6.03 -0.32
C ILE A 217 -20.66 7.17 0.06
N CYS A 218 -20.43 8.33 -0.55
CA CYS A 218 -21.15 9.58 -0.29
C CYS A 218 -21.44 10.20 -1.65
N LEU A 219 -22.72 10.48 -1.93
CA LEU A 219 -23.14 11.21 -3.13
C LEU A 219 -24.03 12.38 -2.71
N ASN A 220 -23.92 13.50 -3.42
CA ASN A 220 -24.74 14.68 -3.15
C ASN A 220 -26.23 14.36 -3.37
N LYS A 221 -27.08 14.88 -2.48
CA LYS A 221 -28.50 14.55 -2.39
C LYS A 221 -29.48 15.25 -3.36
N PRO A 222 -29.14 16.23 -4.24
CA PRO A 222 -30.16 16.80 -5.12
C PRO A 222 -30.65 15.81 -6.20
N HIS A 223 -29.98 14.66 -6.35
CA HIS A 223 -30.36 13.62 -7.30
C HIS A 223 -30.97 12.41 -6.59
N ARG A 224 -31.94 11.74 -7.24
CA ARG A 224 -32.48 10.46 -6.77
C ARG A 224 -31.36 9.42 -6.72
N LEU A 225 -31.23 8.72 -5.59
CA LEU A 225 -30.19 7.72 -5.35
C LEU A 225 -30.78 6.31 -5.27
N CYS A 226 -29.98 5.34 -5.68
CA CYS A 226 -30.14 3.94 -5.33
C CYS A 226 -29.27 3.64 -4.11
N ASN A 227 -29.86 3.09 -3.04
CA ASN A 227 -29.17 2.70 -1.82
C ASN A 227 -28.79 1.21 -1.89
N TYR A 228 -27.49 0.92 -1.81
CA TYR A 228 -26.93 -0.42 -1.76
C TYR A 228 -26.07 -0.63 -0.53
N SER A 229 -26.37 0.12 0.53
CA SER A 229 -25.70 -0.06 1.82
C SER A 229 -25.89 -1.50 2.29
N ASP A 230 -24.85 -2.06 2.87
CA ASP A 230 -24.89 -3.44 3.32
C ASP A 230 -25.86 -3.58 4.51
N PRO A 231 -26.85 -4.48 4.45
CA PRO A 231 -27.87 -4.59 5.49
C PRO A 231 -27.33 -5.17 6.80
N ILE A 232 -26.21 -5.92 6.77
CA ILE A 232 -25.64 -6.59 7.95
C ILE A 232 -24.67 -5.64 8.66
N THR A 233 -23.75 -5.03 7.91
CA THR A 233 -22.67 -4.20 8.44
C THR A 233 -23.01 -2.71 8.48
N GLY A 234 -24.10 -2.29 7.84
CA GLY A 234 -24.50 -0.88 7.72
C GLY A 234 -23.54 -0.06 6.85
N GLU A 235 -22.68 -0.70 6.06
CA GLU A 235 -21.67 -0.01 5.29
C GLU A 235 -22.27 0.72 4.08
N PRO A 236 -22.06 2.04 3.95
CA PRO A 236 -22.73 2.86 2.96
C PRO A 236 -22.20 2.61 1.55
N TRP A 237 -23.13 2.45 0.61
CA TRP A 237 -22.82 2.48 -0.82
C TRP A 237 -24.01 2.97 -1.63
N PHE A 238 -23.82 4.00 -2.43
CA PHE A 238 -24.89 4.64 -3.20
C PHE A 238 -24.49 4.79 -4.66
N CYS A 239 -25.49 4.81 -5.53
CA CYS A 239 -25.33 5.23 -6.92
C CYS A 239 -26.42 6.24 -7.28
N TYR A 240 -26.14 7.16 -8.21
CA TYR A 240 -27.22 7.94 -8.83
C TYR A 240 -28.19 7.00 -9.55
N LYS A 241 -29.50 7.27 -9.45
CA LYS A 241 -30.52 6.48 -10.12
C LYS A 241 -30.51 6.81 -11.63
N PRO A 242 -30.25 5.84 -12.53
CA PRO A 242 -30.35 6.09 -13.96
C PRO A 242 -31.79 6.42 -14.36
N LYS A 243 -31.99 7.36 -15.30
CA LYS A 243 -33.32 7.70 -15.82
C LYS A 243 -33.99 6.46 -16.42
N ASN A 244 -35.25 6.21 -16.05
CA ASN A 244 -36.09 5.13 -16.58
C ASN A 244 -35.51 3.71 -16.44
N ILE A 245 -34.62 3.47 -15.48
CA ILE A 245 -34.13 2.12 -15.16
C ILE A 245 -34.25 1.87 -13.64
N SER A 246 -34.66 0.65 -13.27
CA SER A 246 -34.77 0.24 -11.87
C SER A 246 -33.40 0.16 -11.18
N CYS A 247 -33.36 0.44 -9.88
CA CYS A 247 -32.14 0.22 -9.08
C CYS A 247 -31.73 -1.28 -9.05
N ASN A 248 -32.71 -2.18 -9.16
CA ASN A 248 -32.46 -3.62 -9.16
C ASN A 248 -31.77 -4.12 -10.45
N ALA A 249 -31.71 -3.27 -11.48
CA ALA A 249 -31.05 -3.59 -12.74
C ALA A 249 -29.51 -3.43 -12.71
N ARG A 250 -28.92 -3.16 -11.54
CA ARG A 250 -27.47 -3.00 -11.37
C ARG A 250 -26.75 -4.32 -11.63
N ILE A 251 -25.77 -4.34 -12.55
CA ILE A 251 -25.06 -5.56 -12.95
C ILE A 251 -23.58 -5.58 -12.56
N THR A 252 -22.93 -4.42 -12.50
CA THR A 252 -21.47 -4.36 -12.29
C THR A 252 -21.06 -3.24 -11.36
N HIS A 253 -19.82 -3.31 -10.90
CA HIS A 253 -19.07 -2.27 -10.21
C HIS A 253 -17.72 -2.09 -10.89
N SER A 254 -17.27 -0.86 -11.07
CA SER A 254 -15.95 -0.54 -11.57
C SER A 254 -15.42 0.76 -10.98
N LYS A 255 -14.09 0.87 -10.90
CA LYS A 255 -13.42 2.18 -10.76
C LYS A 255 -13.80 3.04 -11.97
N GLY A 256 -14.37 4.21 -11.72
CA GLY A 256 -14.76 5.16 -12.75
C GLY A 256 -13.56 5.97 -13.22
N GLY A 257 -12.94 6.70 -12.29
CA GLY A 257 -11.79 7.55 -12.61
C GLY A 257 -11.30 8.34 -11.40
N PHE A 258 -10.45 9.32 -11.69
CA PHE A 258 -9.91 10.26 -10.72
C PHE A 258 -10.29 11.68 -11.16
N ILE A 259 -11.03 12.40 -10.32
CA ILE A 259 -11.38 13.81 -10.51
C ILE A 259 -10.14 14.62 -10.17
N GLN A 260 -9.64 15.34 -11.16
CA GLN A 260 -8.47 16.19 -11.02
C GLN A 260 -8.94 17.65 -10.95
N ASN A 261 -8.70 18.31 -9.81
CA ASN A 261 -8.79 19.77 -9.75
C ASN A 261 -7.44 20.36 -10.21
N LEU A 262 -7.48 21.17 -11.27
CA LEU A 262 -6.29 21.75 -11.92
C LEU A 262 -5.45 22.60 -10.94
N GLN A 263 -6.09 23.27 -9.97
CA GLN A 263 -5.42 24.12 -8.99
C GLN A 263 -4.60 23.27 -8.00
N VAL A 264 -5.14 22.13 -7.57
CA VAL A 264 -4.45 21.17 -6.71
C VAL A 264 -3.33 20.46 -7.48
N LEU A 265 -3.51 20.22 -8.79
CA LEU A 265 -2.45 19.65 -9.63
C LEU A 265 -1.23 20.57 -9.72
N ILE A 266 -1.41 21.88 -9.88
CA ILE A 266 -0.29 22.84 -9.97
C ILE A 266 0.51 22.86 -8.67
N ILE A 267 -0.18 22.93 -7.52
CA ILE A 267 0.42 22.86 -6.19
C ILE A 267 1.15 21.52 -6.01
N THR A 268 0.47 20.39 -6.25
CA THR A 268 1.04 19.06 -6.04
C THR A 268 2.15 18.70 -7.02
N GLN A 269 2.08 19.14 -8.28
CA GLN A 269 3.13 18.93 -9.26
C GLN A 269 4.38 19.76 -8.92
N HIS A 270 4.22 20.98 -8.39
CA HIS A 270 5.36 21.73 -7.89
C HIS A 270 6.05 20.99 -6.74
N TYR A 271 5.30 20.55 -5.73
CA TYR A 271 5.88 19.95 -4.51
C TYR A 271 6.26 18.48 -4.63
N MET A 272 5.61 17.69 -5.51
CA MET A 272 5.81 16.24 -5.60
C MET A 272 6.72 15.77 -6.74
N TYR A 273 6.93 16.60 -7.78
CA TYR A 273 7.74 16.21 -8.93
C TYR A 273 9.25 16.15 -8.63
N PHE A 274 9.73 16.89 -7.62
CA PHE A 274 11.14 16.90 -7.20
C PHE A 274 11.48 15.83 -6.13
N ILE A 275 10.47 15.21 -5.50
CA ILE A 275 10.64 14.09 -4.55
C ILE A 275 11.05 12.78 -5.26
N LEU A 276 10.79 12.71 -6.58
CA LEU A 276 11.07 11.53 -7.41
C LEU A 276 12.57 11.30 -7.67
N PHE A 277 13.44 12.23 -7.26
CA PHE A 277 14.88 12.00 -7.24
C PHE A 277 15.26 11.21 -5.99
N TYR A 278 15.34 9.89 -6.16
CA TYR A 278 15.98 8.95 -5.25
C TYR A 278 17.42 9.42 -4.92
N SER A 279 17.63 10.13 -3.82
CA SER A 279 18.95 10.23 -3.21
C SER A 279 19.09 9.12 -2.17
N ALA A 280 19.85 8.09 -2.54
CA ALA A 280 20.37 7.09 -1.62
C ALA A 280 21.78 7.55 -1.24
N PHE A 281 22.07 7.64 0.05
CA PHE A 281 23.44 7.76 0.54
C PHE A 281 23.87 6.40 1.09
N ASN A 282 25.08 5.96 0.75
CA ASN A 282 25.65 4.67 1.18
C ASN A 282 26.85 4.94 2.11
N TYR A 283 27.04 4.11 3.15
CA TYR A 283 28.25 4.08 3.98
C TYR A 283 28.57 2.63 4.36
N PHE A 284 29.84 2.24 4.24
CA PHE A 284 30.32 0.87 4.47
C PHE A 284 30.79 0.67 5.92
N LEU A 285 30.24 -0.34 6.60
CA LEU A 285 30.83 -0.95 7.80
C LEU A 285 30.78 -2.47 7.61
N ASP A 286 31.92 -3.12 7.79
CA ASP A 286 32.10 -4.56 7.60
C ASP A 286 31.94 -5.30 8.94
N TYR A 287 31.00 -6.27 9.05
CA TYR A 287 31.02 -7.25 10.14
C TYR A 287 30.15 -8.52 9.91
N PRO A 288 30.59 -9.71 10.39
CA PRO A 288 29.85 -10.98 10.32
C PRO A 288 29.26 -11.40 11.69
N GLY A 289 27.98 -11.78 11.76
CA GLY A 289 27.46 -12.49 12.93
C GLY A 289 25.93 -12.60 13.01
N GLU A 290 25.42 -13.73 13.50
CA GLU A 290 24.00 -14.00 13.65
C GLU A 290 23.38 -13.33 14.90
N VAL A 291 22.18 -12.76 14.73
CA VAL A 291 21.39 -12.10 15.79
C VAL A 291 20.67 -13.15 16.66
N ARG A 292 20.76 -13.02 17.98
CA ARG A 292 19.79 -13.62 18.91
C ARG A 292 19.21 -12.54 19.84
N ASN A 293 17.89 -12.51 19.89
CA ASN A 293 17.01 -11.74 20.79
C ASN A 293 17.13 -10.21 20.75
N ALA A 294 16.19 -9.56 20.04
CA ALA A 294 15.95 -8.12 20.13
C ALA A 294 14.65 -7.84 20.91
N VAL A 295 14.69 -6.79 21.73
CA VAL A 295 13.65 -6.30 22.65
C VAL A 295 12.29 -6.09 21.95
N SER A 296 11.19 -6.28 22.69
CA SER A 296 9.77 -6.30 22.21
C SER A 296 9.23 -5.01 21.56
N ASN A 297 10.09 -4.01 21.32
CA ASN A 297 9.79 -2.77 20.62
C ASN A 297 10.70 -2.56 19.38
N GLY A 298 11.34 -3.62 18.87
CA GLY A 298 12.16 -3.62 17.65
C GLY A 298 11.36 -3.74 16.34
N PRO A 299 12.03 -3.86 15.17
CA PRO A 299 11.39 -4.28 13.92
C PRO A 299 10.87 -5.72 14.02
N ALA A 300 9.89 -6.07 13.18
CA ALA A 300 9.30 -7.40 13.08
C ALA A 300 10.31 -8.48 12.65
N GLY A 301 11.33 -8.09 11.87
CA GLY A 301 12.33 -9.00 11.38
C GLY A 301 13.36 -8.33 10.46
N TYR A 302 14.17 -9.15 9.81
CA TYR A 302 15.21 -8.72 8.89
C TYR A 302 15.48 -9.76 7.80
N TYR A 303 16.06 -9.33 6.69
CA TYR A 303 16.62 -10.21 5.66
C TYR A 303 18.07 -10.53 5.95
N TYR A 304 18.46 -11.78 5.73
CA TYR A 304 19.84 -12.22 5.65
C TYR A 304 19.96 -13.36 4.65
N LEU A 305 20.87 -13.24 3.68
CA LEU A 305 21.01 -14.16 2.55
C LEU A 305 19.68 -14.34 1.78
N GLY A 306 18.94 -13.25 1.59
CA GLY A 306 17.66 -13.24 0.87
C GLY A 306 16.49 -13.89 1.62
N VAL A 307 16.70 -14.30 2.88
CA VAL A 307 15.70 -14.98 3.72
C VAL A 307 15.25 -14.07 4.87
N TRP A 308 13.93 -13.95 5.05
CA TRP A 308 13.33 -13.25 6.17
C TRP A 308 13.47 -14.05 7.46
N ARG A 309 13.95 -13.39 8.52
CA ARG A 309 14.09 -13.91 9.88
C ARG A 309 13.29 -13.01 10.82
N ALA A 310 12.41 -13.60 11.63
CA ALA A 310 11.62 -12.84 12.59
C ALA A 310 12.45 -12.53 13.86
N LEU A 311 12.24 -11.36 14.44
CA LEU A 311 12.94 -10.93 15.67
C LEU A 311 12.16 -11.25 16.95
N ASP A 312 10.89 -11.64 16.82
CA ASP A 312 10.03 -12.05 17.94
C ASP A 312 10.28 -13.49 18.43
N GLY A 313 11.33 -14.14 17.93
CA GLY A 313 11.67 -15.53 18.21
C GLY A 313 10.91 -16.57 17.37
N THR A 314 9.98 -16.14 16.51
CA THR A 314 9.28 -17.06 15.60
C THR A 314 10.27 -17.62 14.56
N THR A 315 10.34 -18.95 14.46
CA THR A 315 11.11 -19.59 13.40
C THR A 315 10.34 -19.51 12.08
N VAL A 316 10.97 -18.91 11.06
CA VAL A 316 10.43 -18.83 9.69
C VAL A 316 11.05 -19.94 8.85
N HIS A 317 10.28 -20.99 8.59
CA HIS A 317 10.71 -22.10 7.75
C HIS A 317 10.68 -21.73 6.27
N GLN A 318 11.64 -22.28 5.50
CA GLN A 318 11.70 -22.12 4.06
C GLN A 318 10.91 -23.24 3.38
N PHE A 319 10.01 -22.87 2.46
CA PHE A 319 9.28 -23.79 1.59
C PHE A 319 9.73 -23.53 0.16
N ASN A 320 10.62 -24.38 -0.34
CA ASN A 320 11.32 -24.15 -1.61
C ASN A 320 10.67 -24.89 -2.78
N THR A 321 9.87 -25.92 -2.51
CA THR A 321 9.23 -26.75 -3.52
C THR A 321 7.71 -26.75 -3.40
N ALA A 322 7.02 -26.98 -4.52
CA ALA A 322 5.56 -27.15 -4.51
C ALA A 322 5.11 -28.32 -3.61
N THR A 323 5.89 -29.40 -3.55
CA THR A 323 5.62 -30.57 -2.70
C THR A 323 5.62 -30.21 -1.21
N GLU A 324 6.59 -29.43 -0.74
CA GLU A 324 6.63 -28.97 0.67
C GLU A 324 5.42 -28.09 1.01
N ILE A 325 5.01 -27.22 0.08
CA ILE A 325 3.83 -26.37 0.24
C ILE A 325 2.56 -27.23 0.30
N SER A 326 2.37 -28.14 -0.67
CA SER A 326 1.20 -29.03 -0.70
C SER A 326 1.12 -29.93 0.54
N GLN A 327 2.26 -30.44 1.01
CA GLN A 327 2.30 -31.25 2.23
C GLN A 327 1.91 -30.45 3.47
N CYS A 328 2.36 -29.20 3.58
CA CYS A 328 1.92 -28.29 4.65
C CYS A 328 0.41 -28.00 4.56
N LEU A 329 -0.10 -27.74 3.36
CA LEU A 329 -1.50 -27.39 3.15
C LEU A 329 -2.44 -28.60 3.10
N LYS A 330 -1.94 -29.83 3.26
CA LYS A 330 -2.74 -31.05 3.21
C LYS A 330 -3.91 -31.00 4.19
N ASN A 331 -5.10 -31.36 3.71
CA ASN A 331 -6.37 -31.30 4.43
C ASN A 331 -6.81 -29.89 4.88
N LYS A 332 -6.24 -28.81 4.32
CA LYS A 332 -6.58 -27.43 4.70
C LYS A 332 -7.54 -26.75 3.73
N ARG A 333 -8.37 -25.87 4.28
CA ARG A 333 -9.21 -24.92 3.54
C ARG A 333 -8.70 -23.51 3.81
N ILE A 334 -8.20 -22.85 2.78
CA ILE A 334 -7.57 -21.54 2.85
C ILE A 334 -8.45 -20.51 2.15
N HIS A 335 -8.96 -19.56 2.92
CA HIS A 335 -9.83 -18.49 2.44
C HIS A 335 -9.11 -17.14 2.49
N LEU A 336 -8.80 -16.60 1.31
CA LEU A 336 -8.15 -15.30 1.14
C LEU A 336 -9.17 -14.22 0.82
N TYR A 337 -9.21 -13.16 1.62
CA TYR A 337 -10.13 -12.04 1.47
C TYR A 337 -9.36 -10.72 1.39
N GLY A 338 -9.61 -9.90 0.38
CA GLY A 338 -8.88 -8.65 0.31
C GLY A 338 -8.88 -7.91 -1.00
N ASP A 339 -7.80 -7.19 -1.24
CA ASP A 339 -7.54 -6.49 -2.49
C ASP A 339 -6.59 -7.29 -3.41
N SER A 340 -6.07 -6.65 -4.45
CA SER A 340 -5.16 -7.28 -5.39
C SER A 340 -3.85 -7.73 -4.75
N THR A 341 -3.47 -7.21 -3.58
CA THR A 341 -2.26 -7.63 -2.88
C THR A 341 -2.42 -9.03 -2.28
N ILE A 342 -3.59 -9.34 -1.72
CA ILE A 342 -3.92 -10.69 -1.25
C ILE A 342 -4.13 -11.67 -2.41
N ARG A 343 -4.71 -11.20 -3.52
CA ARG A 343 -4.82 -12.02 -4.75
C ARG A 343 -3.44 -12.53 -5.20
N GLN A 344 -2.39 -11.73 -5.04
CA GLN A 344 -1.02 -12.13 -5.37
C GLN A 344 -0.56 -13.36 -4.55
N TRP A 345 -0.98 -13.50 -3.30
CA TRP A 345 -0.68 -14.68 -2.49
C TRP A 345 -1.47 -15.90 -2.94
N PHE A 346 -2.73 -15.71 -3.33
CA PHE A 346 -3.52 -16.77 -3.97
C PHE A 346 -2.84 -17.27 -5.24
N GLU A 347 -2.39 -16.36 -6.11
CA GLU A 347 -1.72 -16.69 -7.37
C GLU A 347 -0.39 -17.43 -7.13
N TYR A 348 0.39 -17.00 -6.13
CA TYR A 348 1.61 -17.69 -5.75
C TYR A 348 1.35 -19.13 -5.28
N LEU A 349 0.35 -19.33 -4.41
CA LEU A 349 0.02 -20.66 -3.86
C LEU A 349 -0.63 -21.59 -4.90
N ASN A 350 -1.37 -21.04 -5.84
CA ASN A 350 -2.06 -21.82 -6.87
C ASN A 350 -1.09 -22.30 -7.98
N GLY A 351 0.00 -21.57 -8.25
CA GLY A 351 1.01 -21.92 -9.24
C GLY A 351 0.54 -21.98 -10.70
N THR A 352 -0.76 -21.80 -10.97
CA THR A 352 -1.37 -21.90 -12.30
C THR A 352 -1.78 -20.54 -12.88
N LEU A 353 -1.74 -20.47 -14.22
CA LEU A 353 -2.20 -19.38 -15.09
C LEU A 353 -3.67 -18.99 -14.82
N PRO A 354 -4.12 -17.76 -15.18
CA PRO A 354 -5.37 -17.17 -14.70
C PRO A 354 -6.59 -18.08 -14.86
N GLY A 355 -7.31 -18.28 -13.75
CA GLY A 355 -8.51 -19.10 -13.65
C GLY A 355 -9.50 -18.54 -12.62
N PRO A 356 -10.58 -19.27 -12.31
CA PRO A 356 -11.52 -18.86 -11.27
C PRO A 356 -10.76 -18.67 -9.94
N PHE A 357 -11.22 -17.75 -9.08
CA PHE A 357 -10.64 -17.48 -7.76
C PHE A 357 -10.93 -18.61 -6.74
N LEU A 358 -10.73 -19.85 -7.18
CA LEU A 358 -10.94 -21.13 -6.53
C LEU A 358 -9.93 -22.13 -7.13
N ALA A 359 -9.16 -22.80 -6.28
CA ALA A 359 -8.31 -23.91 -6.65
C ALA A 359 -8.56 -25.11 -5.72
N LEU A 360 -8.54 -26.31 -6.30
CA LEU A 360 -8.84 -27.57 -5.63
C LEU A 360 -7.71 -28.56 -5.94
N ASP A 361 -7.12 -29.13 -4.88
CA ASP A 361 -6.27 -30.31 -4.97
C ASP A 361 -7.00 -31.45 -4.28
N TYR A 362 -7.61 -32.34 -5.07
CA TYR A 362 -8.37 -33.48 -4.55
C TYR A 362 -7.48 -34.52 -3.86
N THR A 363 -6.25 -34.71 -4.34
CA THR A 363 -5.30 -35.69 -3.81
C THR A 363 -4.87 -35.34 -2.39
N ASN A 364 -4.60 -34.06 -2.15
CA ASN A 364 -4.18 -33.56 -0.85
C ASN A 364 -5.33 -32.94 -0.03
N ASN A 365 -6.56 -32.98 -0.57
CA ASN A 365 -7.76 -32.38 0.03
C ASN A 365 -7.55 -30.91 0.43
N ILE A 366 -7.05 -30.11 -0.53
CA ILE A 366 -6.77 -28.68 -0.35
C ILE A 366 -7.82 -27.86 -1.09
N LEU A 367 -8.40 -26.90 -0.37
CA LEU A 367 -9.27 -25.87 -0.95
C LEU A 367 -8.59 -24.52 -0.79
N LEU A 368 -8.41 -23.79 -1.88
CA LEU A 368 -7.91 -22.42 -1.88
C LEU A 368 -8.93 -21.51 -2.54
N THR A 369 -9.36 -20.43 -1.88
CA THR A 369 -10.30 -19.46 -2.45
C THR A 369 -9.79 -18.04 -2.29
N PHE A 370 -10.02 -17.20 -3.30
CA PHE A 370 -9.86 -15.75 -3.17
C PHE A 370 -11.19 -15.03 -3.38
N ARG A 371 -11.47 -14.03 -2.55
CA ARG A 371 -12.57 -13.09 -2.76
C ARG A 371 -12.10 -11.66 -2.56
N SER A 372 -12.39 -10.82 -3.55
CA SER A 372 -12.16 -9.38 -3.41
C SER A 372 -13.09 -8.78 -2.36
N HIS A 373 -12.63 -7.78 -1.63
CA HIS A 373 -13.47 -7.02 -0.71
C HIS A 373 -14.55 -6.20 -1.44
N GLY A 374 -15.66 -5.91 -0.76
CA GLY A 374 -16.73 -5.05 -1.29
C GLY A 374 -16.28 -3.62 -1.58
N PRO A 375 -17.17 -2.71 -2.04
CA PRO A 375 -16.81 -1.34 -2.37
C PRO A 375 -16.09 -0.65 -1.19
N PRO A 376 -15.13 0.26 -1.42
CA PRO A 376 -14.77 0.91 -2.68
C PRO A 376 -13.64 0.20 -3.46
N ILE A 377 -13.74 -1.11 -3.70
CA ILE A 377 -12.79 -1.87 -4.53
C ILE A 377 -12.50 -1.16 -5.86
N ARG A 378 -11.23 -0.94 -6.21
CA ARG A 378 -10.82 -0.13 -7.38
C ARG A 378 -10.56 -0.96 -8.64
N PHE A 379 -11.13 -2.15 -8.74
CA PHE A 379 -10.97 -3.02 -9.91
C PHE A 379 -11.69 -2.44 -11.13
N ARG A 380 -11.18 -2.77 -12.33
CA ARG A 380 -11.77 -2.31 -13.59
C ARG A 380 -13.17 -2.86 -13.83
N TYR A 381 -13.46 -4.06 -13.34
CA TYR A 381 -14.75 -4.71 -13.49
C TYR A 381 -14.96 -5.75 -12.38
N VAL A 382 -16.09 -5.69 -11.69
CA VAL A 382 -16.54 -6.68 -10.71
C VAL A 382 -18.05 -6.90 -10.90
N PRO A 383 -18.52 -8.12 -11.17
CA PRO A 383 -19.95 -8.43 -11.13
C PRO A 383 -20.53 -8.15 -9.75
N VAL A 384 -21.73 -7.57 -9.66
CA VAL A 384 -22.33 -7.24 -8.35
C VAL A 384 -22.54 -8.48 -7.47
N SER A 385 -22.70 -9.67 -8.05
CA SER A 385 -22.81 -10.95 -7.34
C SER A 385 -21.52 -11.37 -6.61
N GLN A 386 -20.38 -10.81 -7.03
CA GLN A 386 -19.06 -11.02 -6.41
C GLN A 386 -18.66 -9.89 -5.47
N LEU A 387 -19.44 -8.81 -5.42
CA LEU A 387 -19.18 -7.61 -4.63
C LEU A 387 -19.61 -7.82 -3.16
N ARG A 388 -18.86 -8.66 -2.43
CA ARG A 388 -19.21 -9.12 -1.08
C ARG A 388 -18.34 -8.47 -0.01
N TYR A 389 -18.92 -8.18 1.14
CA TYR A 389 -18.18 -7.66 2.29
C TYR A 389 -17.50 -8.80 3.05
N ILE A 390 -16.23 -8.59 3.44
CA ILE A 390 -15.44 -9.61 4.14
C ILE A 390 -16.16 -10.09 5.40
N ALA A 391 -16.72 -9.17 6.20
CA ALA A 391 -17.46 -9.52 7.42
C ALA A 391 -18.60 -10.51 7.15
N ASN A 392 -19.38 -10.30 6.08
CA ASN A 392 -20.50 -11.17 5.72
C ASN A 392 -20.03 -12.55 5.25
N GLU A 393 -18.91 -12.61 4.52
CA GLU A 393 -18.34 -13.89 4.10
C GLU A 393 -17.75 -14.65 5.29
N LEU A 394 -17.12 -13.95 6.23
CA LEU A 394 -16.59 -14.56 7.44
C LEU A 394 -17.69 -15.23 8.26
N ASP A 395 -18.89 -14.65 8.38
CA ASP A 395 -20.00 -15.29 9.11
C ASP A 395 -20.48 -16.60 8.47
N ARG A 396 -20.14 -16.86 7.20
CA ARG A 396 -20.47 -18.10 6.48
C ARG A 396 -19.36 -19.16 6.55
N VAL A 397 -18.18 -18.81 7.08
CA VAL A 397 -17.08 -19.75 7.24
C VAL A 397 -17.38 -20.65 8.44
N VAL A 398 -17.39 -21.96 8.20
CA VAL A 398 -17.57 -22.99 9.25
C VAL A 398 -16.46 -22.89 10.30
N GLY A 399 -15.20 -22.76 9.84
CA GLY A 399 -14.02 -22.67 10.70
C GLY A 399 -13.49 -24.04 11.14
N GLY A 400 -12.58 -24.04 12.11
CA GLY A 400 -11.99 -25.24 12.73
C GLY A 400 -10.50 -25.37 12.46
N GLU A 401 -9.88 -26.42 13.01
CA GLU A 401 -8.42 -26.65 12.98
C GLU A 401 -7.83 -26.75 11.57
N ASN A 402 -8.65 -27.13 10.60
CA ASN A 402 -8.25 -27.24 9.20
C ASN A 402 -8.58 -26.00 8.36
N THR A 403 -9.09 -24.92 8.97
CA THR A 403 -9.46 -23.69 8.27
C THR A 403 -8.47 -22.59 8.54
N VAL A 404 -7.97 -21.97 7.46
CA VAL A 404 -7.11 -20.80 7.47
C VAL A 404 -7.83 -19.65 6.79
N VAL A 405 -7.89 -18.50 7.44
CA VAL A 405 -8.46 -17.26 6.90
C VAL A 405 -7.36 -16.22 6.80
N ILE A 406 -7.17 -15.66 5.62
CA ILE A 406 -6.16 -14.63 5.37
C ILE A 406 -6.86 -13.35 4.90
N ILE A 407 -6.59 -12.23 5.57
CA ILE A 407 -7.26 -10.95 5.31
C ILE A 407 -6.21 -9.87 5.04
N GLY A 408 -6.38 -9.12 3.95
CA GLY A 408 -5.57 -7.94 3.64
C GLY A 408 -6.39 -6.90 2.87
N ILE A 409 -6.64 -5.77 3.51
CA ILE A 409 -7.56 -4.76 3.01
C ILE A 409 -7.02 -3.37 3.35
N TRP A 410 -6.52 -2.63 2.36
CA TRP A 410 -6.02 -1.26 2.59
C TRP A 410 -5.92 -0.41 1.32
N SER A 411 -5.50 -0.99 0.19
CA SER A 411 -5.04 -0.25 -1.00
C SER A 411 -6.11 0.58 -1.73
N HIS A 412 -7.38 0.37 -1.39
CA HIS A 412 -8.52 1.03 -2.01
C HIS A 412 -9.16 2.14 -1.17
N PHE A 413 -8.66 2.36 0.05
CA PHE A 413 -9.26 3.27 1.03
C PHE A 413 -8.56 4.62 1.16
N SER A 414 -7.38 4.78 0.55
CA SER A 414 -6.46 5.90 0.79
C SER A 414 -7.00 7.29 0.40
N THR A 415 -8.04 7.39 -0.44
CA THR A 415 -8.64 8.69 -0.79
C THR A 415 -9.67 9.18 0.22
N PHE A 416 -10.24 8.27 1.00
CA PHE A 416 -11.34 8.60 1.90
C PHE A 416 -10.83 9.05 3.27
N PRO A 417 -11.64 9.80 4.03
CA PRO A 417 -11.42 10.02 5.44
C PRO A 417 -11.23 8.68 6.15
N VAL A 418 -10.33 8.67 7.13
CA VAL A 418 -9.86 7.44 7.76
C VAL A 418 -10.98 6.68 8.47
N GLU A 419 -12.06 7.36 8.85
CA GLU A 419 -13.26 6.79 9.45
C GLU A 419 -13.93 5.72 8.58
N VAL A 420 -13.85 5.87 7.25
CA VAL A 420 -14.33 4.84 6.32
C VAL A 420 -13.55 3.55 6.52
N TYR A 421 -12.23 3.65 6.67
CA TYR A 421 -11.36 2.50 6.87
C TYR A 421 -11.53 1.91 8.27
N ILE A 422 -11.62 2.75 9.31
CA ILE A 422 -11.90 2.32 10.69
C ILE A 422 -13.21 1.53 10.73
N ARG A 423 -14.30 2.05 10.15
CA ARG A 423 -15.59 1.33 10.09
C ARG A 423 -15.45 -0.05 9.47
N ARG A 424 -14.81 -0.12 8.29
CA ARG A 424 -14.58 -1.38 7.58
C ARG A 424 -13.83 -2.37 8.47
N LEU A 425 -12.75 -1.94 9.10
CA LEU A 425 -11.94 -2.82 9.93
C LEU A 425 -12.65 -3.23 11.22
N LEU A 426 -13.44 -2.37 11.85
CA LEU A 426 -14.23 -2.73 13.03
C LEU A 426 -15.27 -3.81 12.69
N ASN A 427 -15.94 -3.71 11.55
CA ASN A 427 -16.86 -4.75 11.07
C ASN A 427 -16.14 -6.08 10.81
N VAL A 428 -14.97 -6.03 10.18
CA VAL A 428 -14.13 -7.23 9.98
C VAL A 428 -13.67 -7.82 11.32
N ARG A 429 -13.18 -6.99 12.26
CA ARG A 429 -12.77 -7.42 13.61
C ARG A 429 -13.90 -8.17 14.30
N LYS A 430 -15.12 -7.62 14.31
CA LYS A 430 -16.30 -8.26 14.92
C LYS A 430 -16.58 -9.63 14.30
N ALA A 431 -16.52 -9.74 12.97
CA ALA A 431 -16.75 -11.00 12.29
C ALA A 431 -15.65 -12.04 12.57
N VAL A 432 -14.39 -11.60 12.64
CA VAL A 432 -13.26 -12.45 13.07
C VAL A 432 -13.46 -12.95 14.50
N VAL A 433 -13.86 -12.09 15.44
CA VAL A 433 -14.16 -12.47 16.82
C VAL A 433 -15.30 -13.49 16.88
N ARG A 434 -16.39 -13.27 16.13
CA ARG A 434 -17.49 -14.26 16.04
C ARG A 434 -17.01 -15.61 15.48
N LEU A 435 -16.12 -15.60 14.48
CA LEU A 435 -15.54 -16.82 13.90
C LEU A 435 -14.69 -17.57 14.92
N LEU A 436 -13.81 -16.87 15.63
CA LEU A 436 -12.96 -17.49 16.64
C LEU A 436 -13.76 -17.97 17.86
N ASN A 437 -14.87 -17.31 18.21
CA ASN A 437 -15.75 -17.78 19.29
C ASN A 437 -16.46 -19.09 18.94
N ARG A 438 -16.96 -19.23 17.69
CA ARG A 438 -17.65 -20.46 17.26
C ARG A 438 -16.70 -21.58 16.83
N ALA A 439 -15.50 -21.24 16.40
CA ALA A 439 -14.51 -22.18 15.87
C ALA A 439 -13.07 -21.76 16.26
N PRO A 440 -12.69 -21.93 17.54
CA PRO A 440 -11.44 -21.41 18.11
C PRO A 440 -10.15 -22.02 17.55
N GLY A 441 -10.26 -23.16 16.84
CA GLY A 441 -9.17 -23.79 16.10
C GLY A 441 -8.86 -23.13 14.75
N THR A 442 -9.66 -22.16 14.29
CA THR A 442 -9.42 -21.46 13.02
C THR A 442 -8.18 -20.58 13.12
N LEU A 443 -7.25 -20.71 12.15
CA LEU A 443 -6.12 -19.80 12.04
C LEU A 443 -6.52 -18.56 11.23
N VAL A 444 -6.35 -17.37 11.81
CA VAL A 444 -6.61 -16.09 11.14
C VAL A 444 -5.30 -15.31 10.99
N ILE A 445 -4.97 -14.93 9.75
CA ILE A 445 -3.75 -14.21 9.38
C ILE A 445 -4.13 -12.85 8.78
N ILE A 446 -3.54 -11.78 9.29
CA ILE A 446 -3.74 -10.42 8.82
C ILE A 446 -2.48 -9.96 8.08
N ARG A 447 -2.66 -9.46 6.85
CA ARG A 447 -1.61 -8.82 6.06
C ARG A 447 -1.62 -7.31 6.27
N THR A 448 -0.47 -6.74 6.59
CA THR A 448 -0.27 -5.29 6.71
C THR A 448 -0.20 -4.59 5.34
N ALA A 449 -0.23 -3.26 5.33
CA ALA A 449 0.05 -2.50 4.10
C ALA A 449 1.52 -2.68 3.67
N ASN A 450 1.87 -2.27 2.45
CA ASN A 450 3.27 -2.18 2.01
C ASN A 450 3.51 -0.92 1.17
N PRO A 451 4.74 -0.36 1.21
CA PRO A 451 5.10 0.77 0.37
C PRO A 451 5.10 0.40 -1.12
N LYS A 452 5.06 1.42 -1.98
CA LYS A 452 5.11 1.28 -3.45
C LYS A 452 5.86 2.42 -4.12
N THR A 453 6.15 2.25 -5.40
CA THR A 453 6.63 3.35 -6.25
C THR A 453 5.55 4.41 -6.38
N LEU A 454 5.89 5.64 -6.04
CA LEU A 454 4.96 6.76 -6.06
C LEU A 454 5.12 7.56 -7.36
N THR A 455 4.15 7.46 -8.27
CA THR A 455 3.96 8.46 -9.33
C THR A 455 3.15 9.64 -8.77
N LEU A 456 2.97 10.73 -9.53
CA LEU A 456 2.04 11.80 -9.13
C LEU A 456 0.63 11.23 -8.87
N TYR A 457 0.15 10.36 -9.75
CA TYR A 457 -1.14 9.69 -9.59
C TYR A 457 -1.23 8.87 -8.30
N GLU A 458 -0.24 8.01 -8.04
CA GLU A 458 -0.22 7.16 -6.84
C GLU A 458 -0.05 7.99 -5.58
N SER A 459 0.74 9.07 -5.62
CA SER A 459 0.87 10.00 -4.51
C SER A 459 -0.47 10.60 -4.09
N LEU A 460 -1.25 11.07 -5.06
CA LEU A 460 -2.53 11.73 -4.79
C LEU A 460 -3.65 10.76 -4.39
N THR A 461 -3.59 9.52 -4.86
CA THR A 461 -4.70 8.57 -4.73
C THR A 461 -4.44 7.41 -3.78
N ASN A 462 -3.17 7.14 -3.48
CA ASN A 462 -2.75 5.98 -2.71
C ASN A 462 -1.38 6.16 -2.05
N SER A 463 -0.89 7.37 -1.74
CA SER A 463 0.44 7.59 -1.13
C SER A 463 0.79 6.61 0.00
N ASP A 464 2.10 6.34 0.16
CA ASP A 464 2.61 5.53 1.27
C ASP A 464 2.36 6.18 2.64
N TRP A 465 2.22 7.52 2.71
CA TRP A 465 1.80 8.21 3.94
C TRP A 465 0.38 7.80 4.35
N TYR A 466 -0.56 7.73 3.40
CA TYR A 466 -1.88 7.19 3.68
C TYR A 466 -1.78 5.73 4.10
N SER A 467 -0.99 4.94 3.37
CA SER A 467 -0.85 3.50 3.59
C SER A 467 -0.32 3.18 4.99
N LEU A 468 0.66 3.96 5.48
CA LEU A 468 1.19 3.86 6.84
C LEU A 468 0.10 4.11 7.90
N GLN A 469 -0.75 5.13 7.71
CA GLN A 469 -1.85 5.40 8.66
C GLN A 469 -2.82 4.22 8.74
N ARG A 470 -3.14 3.60 7.58
CA ARG A 470 -4.02 2.42 7.51
C ARG A 470 -3.36 1.24 8.21
N ASP A 471 -2.05 1.06 8.04
CA ASP A 471 -1.30 0.02 8.74
C ASP A 471 -1.34 0.18 10.27
N LYS A 472 -1.06 1.38 10.78
CA LYS A 472 -1.13 1.68 12.23
C LYS A 472 -2.51 1.35 12.81
N ILE A 473 -3.58 1.75 12.12
CA ILE A 473 -4.96 1.47 12.53
C ILE A 473 -5.28 -0.03 12.46
N LEU A 474 -4.84 -0.72 11.41
CA LEU A 474 -5.03 -2.16 11.26
C LEU A 474 -4.42 -2.91 12.44
N ARG A 475 -3.17 -2.60 12.79
CA ARG A 475 -2.48 -3.20 13.94
C ARG A 475 -3.22 -2.94 15.24
N ALA A 476 -3.64 -1.70 15.49
CA ALA A 476 -4.39 -1.34 16.70
C ALA A 476 -5.76 -2.05 16.76
N ILE A 477 -6.49 -2.12 15.65
CA ILE A 477 -7.78 -2.81 15.58
C ILE A 477 -7.64 -4.32 15.71
N PHE A 478 -6.50 -4.93 15.41
CA PHE A 478 -6.30 -6.37 15.67
C PHE A 478 -5.48 -6.66 16.92
N GLN A 479 -5.04 -5.61 17.62
CA GLN A 479 -4.38 -5.73 18.92
C GLN A 479 -5.34 -6.48 19.86
N ARG A 480 -4.83 -7.55 20.48
CA ARG A 480 -5.58 -8.44 21.39
C ARG A 480 -6.68 -9.30 20.74
N VAL A 481 -6.65 -9.50 19.41
CA VAL A 481 -7.40 -10.58 18.76
C VAL A 481 -6.42 -11.74 18.52
N LYS A 482 -6.86 -12.99 18.67
CA LYS A 482 -6.06 -14.20 18.39
C LYS A 482 -5.85 -14.36 16.88
N VAL A 483 -5.03 -13.48 16.30
CA VAL A 483 -4.63 -13.48 14.89
C VAL A 483 -3.11 -13.48 14.79
N LYS A 484 -2.58 -13.92 13.65
CA LYS A 484 -1.17 -13.74 13.27
C LYS A 484 -1.04 -12.60 12.28
N LEU A 485 0.10 -11.89 12.31
CA LEU A 485 0.39 -10.78 11.40
C LEU A 485 1.52 -11.17 10.46
N VAL A 486 1.38 -10.85 9.18
CA VAL A 486 2.49 -10.86 8.22
C VAL A 486 2.84 -9.40 7.94
N ASP A 487 4.01 -8.98 8.40
CA ASP A 487 4.48 -7.60 8.31
C ASP A 487 5.01 -7.27 6.91
N ALA A 488 4.09 -7.24 5.94
CA ALA A 488 4.37 -6.88 4.57
C ALA A 488 5.01 -5.48 4.43
N TRP A 489 4.84 -4.59 5.41
CA TRP A 489 5.42 -3.25 5.38
C TRP A 489 6.93 -3.35 5.56
N GLU A 490 7.36 -3.90 6.69
CA GLU A 490 8.79 -4.03 6.99
C GLU A 490 9.49 -5.00 6.05
N MET A 491 8.84 -6.10 5.66
CA MET A 491 9.39 -7.03 4.67
C MET A 491 9.64 -6.35 3.31
N THR A 492 8.85 -5.33 2.94
CA THR A 492 9.09 -4.60 1.69
C THR A 492 10.15 -3.50 1.89
N VAL A 493 10.11 -2.76 3.01
CA VAL A 493 11.09 -1.70 3.31
C VAL A 493 12.51 -2.27 3.43
N ALA A 494 12.66 -3.40 4.13
CA ALA A 494 13.94 -4.05 4.39
C ALA A 494 14.56 -4.67 3.14
N HIS A 495 13.76 -4.99 2.11
CA HIS A 495 14.24 -5.70 0.92
C HIS A 495 14.87 -4.75 -0.11
N HIS A 496 15.92 -5.20 -0.80
CA HIS A 496 16.66 -4.36 -1.75
C HIS A 496 15.85 -3.91 -2.97
N LEU A 497 14.99 -4.80 -3.48
CA LEU A 497 14.10 -4.58 -4.62
C LEU A 497 13.24 -3.31 -4.48
N PRO A 498 12.90 -2.65 -5.61
CA PRO A 498 12.08 -1.45 -5.59
C PRO A 498 10.72 -1.67 -4.93
N HIS A 499 10.26 -0.67 -4.17
CA HIS A 499 8.91 -0.68 -3.62
C HIS A 499 7.87 -0.80 -4.73
N ASN A 500 6.93 -1.74 -4.58
CA ASN A 500 5.85 -1.95 -5.54
C ASN A 500 4.58 -2.36 -4.79
N LEU A 501 3.41 -1.85 -5.23
CA LEU A 501 2.11 -2.25 -4.69
C LEU A 501 1.92 -3.77 -4.76
N HIS A 502 2.46 -4.37 -5.82
CA HIS A 502 2.60 -5.80 -6.02
C HIS A 502 4.09 -6.18 -5.91
N PRO A 503 4.59 -6.47 -4.70
CA PRO A 503 6.00 -6.81 -4.48
C PRO A 503 6.46 -7.94 -5.40
N GLN A 504 7.73 -7.93 -5.76
CA GLN A 504 8.32 -8.94 -6.64
C GLN A 504 8.37 -10.33 -5.98
N PRO A 505 8.49 -11.42 -6.77
CA PRO A 505 8.41 -12.79 -6.27
C PRO A 505 9.30 -13.14 -5.06
N PRO A 506 10.56 -12.65 -4.92
CA PRO A 506 11.37 -12.95 -3.74
C PRO A 506 10.77 -12.46 -2.41
N ILE A 507 10.13 -11.29 -2.42
CA ILE A 507 9.43 -10.73 -1.26
C ILE A 507 8.17 -11.57 -0.97
N ILE A 508 7.40 -11.91 -2.01
CA ILE A 508 6.20 -12.74 -1.87
C ILE A 508 6.53 -14.13 -1.36
N LYS A 509 7.57 -14.79 -1.87
CA LYS A 509 8.07 -16.07 -1.36
C LYS A 509 8.32 -16.01 0.13
N ASN A 510 9.00 -14.98 0.61
CA ASN A 510 9.27 -14.81 2.03
C ASN A 510 7.99 -14.56 2.85
N MET A 511 7.03 -13.77 2.35
CA MET A 511 5.72 -13.61 3.00
C MET A 511 4.96 -14.94 3.09
N ILE A 512 5.01 -15.75 2.03
CA ILE A 512 4.40 -17.09 1.99
C ILE A 512 5.10 -18.05 2.97
N ASN A 513 6.42 -18.00 3.08
CA ASN A 513 7.17 -18.77 4.08
C ASN A 513 6.72 -18.46 5.53
N VAL A 514 6.46 -17.18 5.84
CA VAL A 514 5.90 -16.79 7.14
C VAL A 514 4.49 -17.38 7.33
N ILE A 515 3.63 -17.28 6.31
CA ILE A 515 2.26 -17.85 6.36
C ILE A 515 2.30 -19.36 6.59
N LEU A 516 3.10 -20.09 5.83
CA LEU A 516 3.20 -21.54 5.93
C LEU A 516 3.83 -21.98 7.26
N SER A 517 4.73 -21.17 7.83
CA SER A 517 5.26 -21.39 9.18
C SER A 517 4.18 -21.22 10.27
N TYR A 518 3.18 -20.35 10.07
CA TYR A 518 2.02 -20.26 10.95
C TYR A 518 1.04 -21.43 10.79
N ILE A 519 0.89 -21.95 9.57
CA ILE A 519 -0.03 -23.07 9.27
C ILE A 519 0.57 -24.40 9.75
N CYS A 520 1.89 -24.56 9.62
CA CYS A 520 2.61 -25.81 9.84
C CYS A 520 3.86 -25.59 10.70
N PRO A 521 3.72 -25.30 12.00
CA PRO A 521 4.86 -25.16 12.89
C PRO A 521 5.59 -26.51 13.01
N LYS A 522 6.89 -26.59 12.67
CA LYS A 522 7.66 -27.81 12.94
C LYS A 522 7.86 -27.96 14.44
N GLY A 523 7.43 -29.09 15.01
CA GLY A 523 7.50 -29.39 16.45
C GLY A 523 6.15 -29.62 17.14
N ALA A 524 5.03 -29.53 16.43
CA ALA A 524 3.74 -30.06 16.87
C ALA A 524 3.54 -31.46 16.25
N SER A 525 4.27 -32.44 16.77
CA SER A 525 4.03 -33.87 16.56
C SER A 525 3.63 -34.50 17.89
#